data_AF-A0A0P9N539-F1
#
_entry.id   AF-A0A0P9N539-F1
#
_cell.length_a   1.000
_cell.length_b   1.000
_cell.length_c   1.000
_cell.angle_alpha   90.00
_cell.angle_beta   90.00
_cell.angle_gamma   90.00
#
_symmetry.space_group_name_H-M   'P 1'
#
loop_
_entity.id
_entity.type
_entity.pdbx_description
1 polymer ?
#
loop_
_entity_poly.entity_id
_entity_poly.type
_entity_poly.pdbx_seq_one_letter_code
_entity_poly.pdbx_strand_id
1 'polypeptide(L)'
;MRAVDREQLEILRLMGAREHHLITKVVFPSAIQWVFTGLKLSVPYALIGAIVGEIMASNRGLGYLLQDAAGQLDTAGVFAALIAIIALALLLQAVVRMVETRLMPWKKDLGDREASV
;
A
#
# COMPACT_ATOMS: atom_id res chain seq x y z
N MET A 1 -6.39 -1.63 19.84
CA MET A 1 -6.17 -3.06 19.51
C MET A 1 -5.97 -3.89 20.79
N ARG A 2 -6.99 -4.00 21.67
CA ARG A 2 -6.85 -4.71 22.98
C ARG A 2 -8.12 -5.42 23.51
N ALA A 3 -9.25 -5.41 22.82
CA ALA A 3 -10.49 -5.96 23.38
C ALA A 3 -10.96 -7.29 22.77
N VAL A 4 -10.58 -7.64 21.53
CA VAL A 4 -11.16 -8.79 20.81
C VAL A 4 -10.34 -10.08 20.93
N ASP A 5 -9.11 -10.02 21.44
CA ASP A 5 -8.17 -11.15 21.34
C ASP A 5 -8.23 -12.15 22.52
N ARG A 6 -8.70 -11.73 23.71
CA ARG A 6 -8.67 -12.61 24.89
C ARG A 6 -9.77 -13.66 24.89
N GLU A 7 -10.98 -13.28 24.50
CA GLU A 7 -12.13 -14.18 24.49
C GLU A 7 -12.00 -15.28 23.42
N GLN A 8 -11.48 -14.93 22.24
CA GLN A 8 -11.23 -15.91 21.18
C GLN A 8 -10.09 -16.87 21.55
N LEU A 9 -9.03 -16.40 22.22
CA LEU A 9 -7.94 -17.27 22.69
C LEU A 9 -8.41 -18.27 23.76
N GLU A 10 -9.29 -17.85 24.67
CA GLU A 10 -9.79 -18.73 25.74
C GLU A 10 -10.68 -19.85 25.19
N ILE A 11 -11.54 -19.54 24.20
CA ILE A 11 -12.39 -20.53 23.53
C ILE A 11 -11.55 -21.54 22.72
N LEU A 12 -10.49 -21.09 22.04
CA LEU A 12 -9.59 -21.96 21.27
C LEU A 12 -8.75 -22.89 22.17
N ARG A 13 -8.39 -22.44 23.38
CA ARG A 13 -7.73 -23.28 24.39
C ARG A 13 -8.66 -24.34 24.96
N LEU A 14 -9.94 -24.01 25.19
CA LEU A 14 -10.96 -24.95 25.66
C LEU A 14 -11.27 -26.06 24.64
N MET A 15 -11.10 -25.81 23.34
CA MET A 15 -11.29 -26.81 22.28
C MET A 15 -10.04 -27.65 21.93
N GLY A 16 -8.94 -27.55 22.69
CA GLY A 16 -7.77 -28.43 22.50
C GLY A 16 -6.85 -28.08 21.33
N ALA A 17 -6.85 -26.82 20.87
CA ALA A 17 -5.99 -26.38 19.77
C ALA A 17 -4.49 -26.38 20.16
N ARG A 18 -3.67 -27.19 19.47
CA ARG A 18 -2.19 -27.17 19.58
C ARG A 18 -1.64 -25.81 19.11
N GLU A 19 -0.67 -25.26 19.85
CA GLU A 19 -0.06 -23.94 19.62
C GLU A 19 0.40 -23.69 18.17
N HIS A 20 0.88 -24.73 17.48
CA HIS A 20 1.32 -24.64 16.08
C HIS A 20 0.18 -24.24 15.11
N HIS A 21 -1.07 -24.58 15.43
CA HIS A 21 -2.22 -24.19 14.59
C HIS A 21 -2.60 -22.71 14.78
N LEU A 22 -2.35 -22.16 15.97
CA LEU A 22 -2.65 -20.75 16.29
C LEU A 22 -1.67 -19.81 15.57
N ILE A 23 -0.38 -20.14 15.58
CA ILE A 23 0.68 -19.34 14.98
C ILE A 23 0.51 -19.27 13.45
N THR A 24 0.25 -20.41 12.82
CA THR A 24 0.19 -20.50 11.35
C THR A 24 -1.13 -19.97 10.78
N LYS A 25 -2.23 -20.02 11.55
CA LYS A 25 -3.59 -19.76 11.05
C LYS A 25 -4.20 -18.45 11.56
N VAL A 26 -3.65 -17.86 12.63
CA VAL A 26 -4.13 -16.59 13.21
C VAL A 26 -3.04 -15.52 13.13
N VAL A 27 -1.81 -15.81 13.58
CA VAL A 27 -0.73 -14.80 13.62
C VAL A 27 -0.15 -14.52 12.23
N PHE A 28 0.06 -15.55 11.41
CA PHE A 28 0.59 -15.42 10.05
C PHE A 28 -0.28 -14.54 9.12
N PRO A 29 -1.62 -14.74 9.04
CA PRO A 29 -2.47 -13.86 8.23
C PRO A 29 -2.56 -12.45 8.81
N SER A 30 -2.53 -12.27 10.14
CA SER A 30 -2.51 -10.91 10.70
C SER A 30 -1.19 -10.19 10.40
N ALA A 31 -0.04 -10.84 10.54
CA ALA A 31 1.26 -10.23 10.28
C ALA A 31 1.42 -9.80 8.81
N ILE A 32 0.94 -10.61 7.85
CA ILE A 32 1.03 -10.25 6.43
C ILE A 32 0.16 -9.01 6.10
N GLN A 33 -1.02 -8.87 6.73
CA GLN A 33 -1.85 -7.66 6.55
C GLN A 33 -1.15 -6.39 7.05
N TRP A 34 -0.40 -6.48 8.15
CA TRP A 34 0.40 -5.37 8.66
C TRP A 34 1.54 -5.00 7.71
N VAL A 35 2.26 -5.98 7.17
CA VAL A 35 3.33 -5.75 6.19
C VAL A 35 2.78 -5.08 4.92
N PHE A 36 1.65 -5.55 4.39
CA PHE A 36 1.03 -4.93 3.21
C PHE A 36 0.50 -3.51 3.47
N THR A 37 -0.01 -3.25 4.68
CA THR A 37 -0.41 -1.89 5.09
C THR A 37 0.80 -0.96 5.15
N GLY A 38 1.92 -1.42 5.70
CA GLY A 38 3.19 -0.69 5.67
C GLY A 38 3.69 -0.45 4.25
N LEU A 39 3.60 -1.47 3.38
CA LEU A 39 4.01 -1.36 1.98
C LEU A 39 3.20 -0.29 1.23
N LYS A 40 1.87 -0.25 1.41
CA LYS A 40 0.99 0.77 0.83
C LYS A 40 1.39 2.19 1.21
N LEU A 41 1.81 2.40 2.46
CA LEU A 41 2.26 3.71 2.93
C LEU A 41 3.65 4.04 2.36
N SER A 42 4.55 3.07 2.30
CA SER A 42 5.93 3.27 1.82
C SER A 42 6.04 3.61 0.34
N VAL A 43 5.14 3.11 -0.51
CA VAL A 43 5.22 3.30 -1.98
C VAL A 43 5.07 4.78 -2.39
N PRO A 44 4.06 5.54 -1.92
CA PRO A 44 4.00 6.98 -2.14
C PRO A 44 5.25 7.71 -1.65
N TYR A 45 5.80 7.35 -0.49
CA TYR A 45 7.03 7.97 0.02
C TYR A 45 8.25 7.67 -0.87
N ALA A 46 8.38 6.44 -1.36
CA ALA A 46 9.43 6.06 -2.30
C ALA A 46 9.32 6.84 -3.61
N LEU A 47 8.10 7.04 -4.13
CA LEU A 47 7.85 7.84 -5.33
C LEU A 47 8.28 9.31 -5.11
N ILE A 48 7.92 9.90 -3.98
CA ILE A 48 8.36 11.26 -3.63
C ILE A 48 9.88 11.33 -3.58
N GLY A 49 10.53 10.37 -2.92
CA GLY A 49 11.99 10.29 -2.86
C GLY A 49 12.64 10.15 -4.24
N ALA A 50 12.06 9.36 -5.14
CA ALA A 50 12.53 9.21 -6.51
C ALA A 50 12.41 10.52 -7.29
N ILE A 51 11.28 11.23 -7.19
CA ILE A 51 11.08 12.52 -7.86
C ILE A 51 12.07 13.57 -7.36
N VAL A 52 12.28 13.66 -6.04
CA VAL A 52 13.28 14.57 -5.45
C VAL A 52 14.69 14.19 -5.89
N GLY A 53 14.99 12.89 -5.99
CA GLY A 53 16.25 12.39 -6.53
C GLY A 53 16.45 12.74 -8.00
N GLU A 54 15.42 12.60 -8.83
CA GLU A 54 15.45 13.00 -10.25
C GLU A 54 15.77 14.50 -10.39
N ILE A 55 15.14 15.35 -9.57
CA ILE A 55 15.34 16.80 -9.56
C ILE A 55 16.79 17.18 -9.22
N MET A 56 17.44 16.45 -8.31
CA MET A 56 18.78 16.81 -7.81
C MET A 56 19.93 16.14 -8.56
N ALA A 57 19.72 14.92 -9.06
CA ALA A 57 20.80 14.06 -9.58
C ALA A 57 20.69 13.74 -11.07
N SER A 58 19.61 14.17 -11.74
CA SER A 58 19.37 13.86 -13.15
C SER A 58 18.97 15.09 -13.96
N ASN A 59 19.49 15.18 -15.19
CA ASN A 59 19.02 16.17 -16.18
C ASN A 59 17.90 15.61 -17.07
N ARG A 60 17.26 14.51 -16.64
CA ARG A 60 16.18 13.82 -17.35
C ARG A 60 15.23 13.18 -16.34
N GLY A 61 13.94 13.19 -16.63
CA GLY A 61 12.92 12.60 -15.75
C GLY A 61 11.67 13.46 -15.69
N LEU A 62 10.60 12.93 -15.10
CA LEU A 62 9.35 13.68 -14.96
C LEU A 62 9.49 14.80 -13.92
N GLY A 63 10.25 14.55 -12.83
CA GLY A 63 10.57 15.59 -11.85
C GLY A 63 11.41 16.73 -12.45
N TYR A 64 12.40 16.37 -13.28
CA TYR A 64 13.23 17.34 -14.00
C TYR A 64 12.39 18.17 -14.99
N LEU A 65 11.56 17.52 -15.82
CA LEU A 65 10.71 18.23 -16.79
C LEU A 65 9.72 19.19 -16.11
N LEU A 66 9.16 18.79 -14.97
CA LEU A 66 8.32 19.67 -14.16
C LEU A 66 9.08 20.90 -13.69
N GLN A 67 10.29 20.72 -13.15
CA GLN A 67 11.11 21.81 -12.64
C GLN A 67 11.61 22.73 -13.76
N ASP A 68 12.00 22.17 -14.90
CA ASP A 68 12.46 22.90 -16.07
C ASP A 68 11.32 23.74 -16.68
N ALA A 69 10.14 23.15 -16.90
CA ALA A 69 8.98 23.88 -17.39
C ALA A 69 8.54 24.98 -16.42
N ALA A 70 8.60 24.72 -15.10
CA ALA A 70 8.33 25.73 -14.08
C ALA A 70 9.34 26.89 -14.12
N GLY A 71 10.62 26.60 -14.36
CA GLY A 71 11.67 27.61 -14.54
C GLY A 71 11.48 28.46 -15.80
N GLN A 72 10.94 27.87 -16.87
CA GLN A 72 10.62 28.55 -18.13
C GLN A 72 9.26 29.29 -18.09
N LEU A 73 8.53 29.23 -16.97
CA LEU A 73 7.17 29.74 -16.82
C LEU A 73 6.18 29.15 -17.86
N ASP A 74 6.51 27.98 -18.42
CA ASP A 74 5.64 27.24 -19.31
C ASP A 74 4.59 26.48 -18.49
N THR A 75 3.47 27.16 -18.27
CA THR A 75 2.34 26.59 -17.53
C THR A 75 1.77 25.34 -18.21
N ALA A 76 1.75 25.29 -19.55
CA ALA A 76 1.28 24.12 -20.27
C ALA A 76 2.19 22.91 -20.01
N GLY A 77 3.51 23.11 -20.06
CA GLY A 77 4.50 22.10 -19.71
C GLY A 77 4.39 21.62 -18.26
N VAL A 78 4.17 22.54 -17.31
CA VAL A 78 3.97 22.20 -15.90
C VAL A 78 2.73 21.32 -15.71
N PHE A 79 1.58 21.68 -16.31
CA PHE A 79 0.36 20.88 -16.20
C PHE A 79 0.52 19.50 -16.87
N ALA A 80 1.19 19.43 -18.02
CA ALA A 80 1.48 18.16 -18.68
C ALA A 80 2.35 17.24 -17.80
N ALA A 81 3.41 17.79 -17.18
CA ALA A 81 4.27 17.05 -16.28
C ALA A 81 3.53 16.61 -15.00
N LEU A 82 2.69 17.47 -14.42
CA LEU A 82 1.87 17.11 -13.26
C LEU A 82 0.91 15.97 -13.57
N ILE A 83 0.20 16.02 -14.71
CA ILE A 83 -0.71 14.95 -15.13
C ILE A 83 0.07 13.64 -15.31
N ALA A 84 1.26 13.69 -15.94
CA ALA A 84 2.10 12.50 -16.11
C ALA A 84 2.56 11.91 -14.76
N ILE A 85 2.95 12.75 -13.79
CA ILE A 85 3.33 12.31 -12.45
C ILE A 85 2.14 11.69 -11.71
N ILE A 86 0.96 12.30 -11.79
CA ILE A 86 -0.27 11.76 -11.18
C ILE A 86 -0.62 10.41 -11.81
N ALA A 87 -0.56 10.30 -13.14
CA ALA A 87 -0.81 9.06 -13.85
C ALA A 87 0.17 7.96 -13.42
N LEU A 88 1.46 8.28 -13.29
CA LEU A 88 2.47 7.35 -12.79
C LEU A 88 2.20 6.93 -11.34
N ALA A 89 1.82 7.87 -10.47
CA ALA A 89 1.49 7.58 -9.08
C ALA A 89 0.29 6.64 -8.95
N LEU A 90 -0.76 6.89 -9.74
CA LEU A 90 -1.95 6.03 -9.80
C LEU A 90 -1.61 4.64 -10.35
N LEU A 91 -0.75 4.57 -11.36
CA LEU A 91 -0.30 3.30 -11.93
C LEU A 91 0.51 2.48 -10.90
N LEU A 92 1.44 3.11 -10.18
CA LEU A 92 2.17 2.45 -9.10
C LEU A 92 1.22 1.94 -8.01
N GLN A 93 0.27 2.77 -7.57
CA GLN A 93 -0.73 2.35 -6.59
C GLN A 93 -1.58 1.17 -7.10
N ALA A 94 -2.00 1.20 -8.37
CA ALA A 94 -2.77 0.12 -8.98
C ALA A 94 -1.96 -1.19 -9.03
N VAL A 95 -0.69 -1.13 -9.42
CA VAL A 95 0.22 -2.29 -9.41
C VAL A 95 0.36 -2.86 -8.00
N VAL A 96 0.59 -2.01 -6.99
CA VAL A 96 0.70 -2.44 -5.59
C VAL A 96 -0.60 -3.08 -5.11
N ARG A 97 -1.75 -2.50 -5.45
CA ARG A 97 -3.07 -3.04 -5.11
C ARG A 97 -3.33 -4.39 -5.81
N MET A 98 -2.89 -4.56 -7.05
CA MET A 98 -3.01 -5.81 -7.77
C MET A 98 -2.15 -6.91 -7.14
N VAL A 99 -0.90 -6.58 -6.79
CA VAL A 99 0.01 -7.46 -6.05
C VAL A 99 -0.58 -7.86 -4.70
N GLU A 100 -1.14 -6.90 -3.96
CA GLU A 100 -1.84 -7.14 -2.69
C GLU A 100 -3.01 -8.11 -2.87
N THR A 101 -3.86 -7.88 -3.87
CA THR A 101 -5.05 -8.71 -4.13
C THR A 101 -4.67 -10.13 -4.55
N ARG A 102 -3.54 -10.30 -5.25
CA ARG A 102 -3.05 -11.61 -5.67
C ARG A 102 -2.37 -12.39 -4.54
N LEU A 103 -1.70 -11.70 -3.61
CA LEU A 103 -1.03 -12.32 -2.46
C LEU A 103 -1.95 -12.54 -1.25
N MET A 104 -3.10 -11.85 -1.18
CA MET A 104 -4.08 -12.01 -0.11
C MET A 104 -5.48 -12.39 -0.63
N PRO A 105 -5.66 -13.58 -1.25
CA PRO A 105 -6.96 -14.04 -1.71
C PRO A 105 -7.98 -14.24 -0.57
N TRP A 106 -7.50 -14.47 0.66
CA TRP A 106 -8.32 -14.71 1.85
C TRP A 106 -9.03 -13.47 2.42
N LYS A 107 -8.69 -12.26 1.96
CA LYS A 107 -9.34 -11.00 2.39
C LYS A 107 -10.67 -10.74 1.66
N LYS A 108 -11.01 -11.53 0.64
CA LYS A 108 -12.25 -11.33 -0.14
C LYS A 108 -13.55 -11.56 0.66
N ASP A 109 -13.48 -12.12 1.87
CA ASP A 109 -14.67 -12.60 2.58
C ASP A 109 -15.17 -11.72 3.74
N LEU A 110 -14.50 -10.59 4.04
CA LEU A 110 -14.94 -9.67 5.12
C LEU A 110 -15.74 -8.45 4.63
N GLY A 111 -15.74 -8.14 3.34
CA GLY A 111 -16.46 -6.97 2.79
C GLY A 111 -17.95 -7.19 2.50
N ASP A 112 -18.39 -8.45 2.41
CA ASP A 112 -19.78 -8.80 2.06
C ASP A 112 -20.71 -8.89 3.29
N ARG A 113 -20.20 -8.80 4.52
CA ARG A 113 -21.03 -8.93 5.75
C ARG A 113 -21.49 -7.59 6.33
N GLU A 114 -20.87 -6.47 5.94
CA GLU A 114 -21.27 -5.13 6.38
C GLU A 114 -22.32 -4.48 5.47
N ALA A 115 -22.52 -4.98 4.25
CA ALA A 115 -23.53 -4.48 3.32
C ALA A 115 -24.94 -5.09 3.53
N SER A 116 -25.09 -6.01 4.50
CA SER A 116 -26.31 -6.79 4.73
C SER A 116 -26.90 -6.62 6.14
N VAL A 117 -26.52 -5.58 6.89
CA VAL A 117 -27.10 -5.25 8.21
C VAL A 117 -27.71 -3.86 8.20
#